data_AF-A8XCE9-F1
#
_entry.id   AF-A8XCE9-F1
#
_cell.length_a   1.000
_cell.length_b   1.000
_cell.length_c   1.000
_cell.angle_alpha   90.00
_cell.angle_beta   90.00
_cell.angle_gamma   90.00
#
_symmetry.space_group_name_H-M   'P 1'
#
loop_
_entity.id
_entity.type
_entity.pdbx_description
1 polymer ?
#
loop_
_entity_poly.entity_id
_entity_poly.type
_entity_poly.pdbx_seq_one_letter_code
_entity_poly.pdbx_strand_id
1 'polypeptide(L)'
;MGKRKSKRKAPTKAKAVVPLDTQFNCPFCNHERVCEVKMDREKNVGYIACRVCSEDFQTNINYLSEPIDVYSDWVDACEQANNA
;
A
#
# COMPACT_ATOMS: atom_id res chain seq x y z
N MET A 1 -14.61 18.58 54.03
CA MET A 1 -13.61 18.10 53.05
C MET A 1 -14.15 16.88 52.31
N GLY A 2 -14.67 17.04 51.09
CA GLY A 2 -15.23 15.92 50.31
C GLY A 2 -14.61 15.85 48.92
N LYS A 3 -13.51 15.09 48.76
CA LYS A 3 -12.89 14.86 47.44
C LYS A 3 -13.77 13.91 46.63
N ARG A 4 -14.58 14.46 45.70
CA ARG A 4 -15.32 13.66 44.71
C ARG A 4 -14.31 12.97 43.78
N LYS A 5 -14.27 11.64 43.79
CA LYS A 5 -13.45 10.84 42.87
C LYS A 5 -13.99 11.02 41.45
N SER A 6 -13.23 11.72 40.61
CA SER A 6 -13.49 11.78 39.16
C SER A 6 -13.38 10.37 38.57
N LYS A 7 -14.44 9.88 37.93
CA LYS A 7 -14.47 8.58 37.25
C LYS A 7 -13.67 8.71 35.95
N ARG A 8 -12.37 8.42 36.02
CA ARG A 8 -11.46 8.41 34.85
C ARG A 8 -11.98 7.36 33.87
N LYS A 9 -12.43 7.79 32.68
CA LYS A 9 -12.80 6.87 31.59
C LYS A 9 -11.55 6.05 31.23
N ALA A 10 -11.69 4.73 31.15
CA ALA A 10 -10.60 3.85 30.76
C ALA A 10 -10.09 4.25 29.36
N PRO A 11 -8.77 4.19 29.10
CA PRO A 11 -8.24 4.48 27.77
C PRO A 11 -8.90 3.52 26.77
N THR A 12 -9.50 4.09 25.72
CA THR A 12 -9.99 3.32 24.58
C THR A 12 -8.84 2.49 24.05
N LYS A 13 -9.02 1.17 23.97
CA LYS A 13 -8.05 0.26 23.38
C LYS A 13 -7.64 0.81 22.02
N ALA A 14 -6.35 1.07 21.83
CA ALA A 14 -5.83 1.53 20.55
C ALA A 14 -6.30 0.53 19.48
N LYS A 15 -6.86 1.04 18.38
CA LYS A 15 -7.23 0.19 17.25
C LYS A 15 -5.97 -0.55 16.82
N ALA A 16 -6.04 -1.88 16.74
CA ALA A 16 -4.92 -2.67 16.25
C ALA A 16 -4.55 -2.15 14.85
N VAL A 17 -3.28 -1.78 14.67
CA VAL A 17 -2.75 -1.46 13.34
C VAL A 17 -2.77 -2.77 12.57
N VAL A 18 -3.74 -2.91 11.67
CA VAL A 18 -3.82 -4.07 10.77
C VAL A 18 -2.77 -3.86 9.68
N PRO A 19 -1.90 -4.85 9.39
CA PRO A 19 -0.95 -4.74 8.30
C PRO A 19 -1.69 -4.54 6.98
N LEU A 20 -1.22 -3.58 6.18
CA LEU A 20 -1.74 -3.30 4.85
C LEU A 20 -1.54 -4.52 3.94
N ASP A 21 -2.52 -4.79 3.08
CA ASP A 21 -2.44 -5.88 2.11
C ASP A 21 -1.31 -5.59 1.12
N THR A 22 -0.48 -6.59 0.84
CA THR A 22 0.65 -6.48 -0.11
C THR A 22 0.33 -7.11 -1.47
N GLN A 23 -0.91 -7.55 -1.67
CA GLN A 23 -1.38 -8.22 -2.87
C GLN A 23 -2.46 -7.38 -3.52
N PHE A 24 -2.22 -6.97 -4.77
CA PHE A 24 -3.12 -6.10 -5.52
C PHE A 24 -3.67 -6.80 -6.77
N ASN A 25 -4.71 -6.23 -7.34
CA ASN A 25 -5.33 -6.72 -8.57
C ASN A 25 -4.53 -6.23 -9.78
N CYS A 26 -4.49 -6.99 -10.87
CA CYS A 26 -3.78 -6.55 -12.06
C CYS A 26 -4.69 -5.72 -12.98
N PRO A 27 -4.28 -4.51 -13.42
CA PRO A 27 -5.08 -3.69 -14.34
C PRO A 27 -5.16 -4.29 -15.76
N PHE A 28 -4.28 -5.23 -16.11
CA PHE A 28 -4.25 -5.85 -17.44
C PHE A 28 -5.06 -7.15 -17.51
N CYS A 29 -4.76 -8.11 -16.64
CA CYS A 29 -5.39 -9.44 -16.68
C CYS A 29 -6.57 -9.60 -15.71
N ASN A 30 -6.88 -8.56 -14.93
CA ASN A 30 -8.04 -8.48 -14.04
C ASN A 30 -8.16 -9.61 -13.00
N HIS A 31 -7.07 -10.36 -12.77
CA HIS A 31 -6.99 -11.35 -11.71
C HIS A 31 -6.76 -10.65 -10.36
N GLU A 32 -7.38 -11.18 -9.31
CA GLU A 32 -7.30 -10.62 -7.97
C GLU A 32 -6.03 -11.10 -7.24
N ARG A 33 -5.39 -10.20 -6.47
CA ARG A 33 -4.26 -10.53 -5.59
C ARG A 33 -3.08 -11.24 -6.28
N VAL A 34 -2.83 -10.92 -7.54
CA VAL A 34 -1.73 -11.53 -8.34
C VAL A 34 -0.50 -10.65 -8.47
N CYS A 35 -0.63 -9.36 -8.12
CA CYS A 35 0.46 -8.39 -8.21
C CYS A 35 1.29 -8.41 -6.93
N GLU A 36 2.58 -8.68 -7.07
CA GLU A 36 3.55 -8.61 -5.99
C GLU A 36 4.33 -7.31 -6.05
N VAL A 37 4.51 -6.68 -4.89
CA VAL A 37 5.32 -5.47 -4.75
C VAL A 37 6.58 -5.76 -3.96
N LYS A 38 7.72 -5.33 -4.48
CA LYS A 38 9.04 -5.38 -3.83
C LYS A 38 9.58 -3.96 -3.67
N MET A 39 9.86 -3.57 -2.43
CA MET A 39 10.39 -2.25 -2.08
C MET A 39 11.90 -2.35 -1.85
N ASP A 40 12.72 -1.84 -2.78
CA ASP A 40 14.16 -1.67 -2.61
C ASP A 40 14.44 -0.27 -2.06
N ARG A 41 14.50 -0.17 -0.72
CA ARG A 41 14.73 1.11 -0.02
C ARG A 41 16.18 1.59 -0.11
N GLU A 42 17.13 0.73 -0.46
CA GLU A 42 18.53 1.14 -0.64
C GLU A 42 18.68 1.92 -1.94
N LYS A 43 17.97 1.50 -2.98
CA LYS A 43 17.97 2.17 -4.29
C LYS A 43 16.85 3.19 -4.45
N ASN A 44 15.93 3.29 -3.48
CA ASN A 44 14.72 4.10 -3.57
C ASN A 44 13.84 3.68 -4.77
N VAL A 45 13.74 2.38 -5.02
CA VAL A 45 12.99 1.82 -6.15
C VAL A 45 11.91 0.86 -5.66
N GLY A 46 10.68 1.06 -6.13
CA GLY A 46 9.56 0.14 -5.98
C GLY A 46 9.38 -0.66 -7.26
N TYR A 47 9.21 -1.97 -7.14
CA TYR A 47 8.97 -2.89 -8.25
C TYR A 47 7.64 -3.60 -8.05
N ILE A 48 6.83 -3.68 -9.09
CA ILE A 48 5.57 -4.43 -9.09
C ILE A 48 5.53 -5.37 -10.30
N ALA A 49 5.09 -6.60 -10.09
CA ALA A 49 4.95 -7.58 -11.16
C ALA A 49 3.70 -8.44 -10.99
N CYS A 50 3.01 -8.72 -12.08
CA CYS A 50 1.87 -9.63 -12.12
C CYS A 50 2.33 -11.08 -12.39
N ARG A 51 1.94 -12.02 -11.51
CA ARG A 51 2.25 -13.44 -11.68
C ARG A 51 1.57 -14.12 -12.87
N VAL A 52 0.51 -13.52 -13.42
CA VAL A 52 -0.33 -14.15 -14.46
C VAL A 52 0.02 -13.65 -15.86
N CYS A 53 0.00 -12.34 -16.08
CA CYS A 53 0.33 -11.76 -17.39
C CYS A 53 1.81 -11.41 -17.56
N SER A 54 2.62 -11.56 -16.50
CA SER A 54 4.05 -11.25 -16.50
C SER A 54 4.40 -9.81 -16.85
N GLU A 55 3.44 -8.89 -16.71
CA GLU A 55 3.68 -7.45 -16.83
C GLU A 55 4.33 -6.92 -15.55
N ASP A 56 5.29 -6.03 -15.70
CA ASP A 56 6.03 -5.44 -14.59
C ASP A 56 6.25 -3.94 -14.75
N PHE A 57 6.44 -3.28 -13.61
CA PHE A 57 6.63 -1.84 -13.55
C PHE A 57 7.56 -1.45 -12.41
N GLN A 58 8.26 -0.34 -12.62
CA GLN A 58 9.20 0.21 -11.68
C GLN A 58 8.92 1.70 -11.47
N THR A 59 8.80 2.11 -10.20
CA THR A 59 8.66 3.51 -9.80
C THR A 59 9.69 3.88 -8.74
N ASN A 60 9.89 5.18 -8.55
CA ASN A 60 10.79 5.71 -7.53
C ASN A 60 10.02 5.88 -6.22
N ILE A 61 10.55 5.34 -5.12
CA ILE A 61 9.92 5.38 -3.79
C ILE A 61 10.70 6.25 -2.83
N ASN A 62 10.07 6.63 -1.72
CA ASN A 62 10.71 7.34 -0.62
C ASN A 62 10.52 6.58 0.71
N TYR A 63 10.98 7.15 1.83
CA TYR A 63 10.90 6.47 3.12
C TYR A 63 9.45 6.28 3.62
N LEU A 64 8.55 7.19 3.25
CA LEU A 64 7.12 7.14 3.59
C LEU A 64 6.33 6.24 2.65
N SER A 65 6.91 5.86 1.51
CA SER A 65 6.22 5.04 0.52
C SER A 65 5.88 3.66 1.07
N GLU A 66 4.64 3.27 0.80
CA GLU A 66 4.05 1.97 1.09
C GLU A 66 3.80 1.20 -0.22
N PRO A 67 3.62 -0.13 -0.17
CA PRO A 67 3.37 -0.93 -1.37
C PRO A 67 2.16 -0.48 -2.21
N ILE A 68 1.16 0.14 -1.58
CA ILE A 68 -0.01 0.71 -2.25
C ILE A 68 0.35 1.91 -3.14
N ASP A 69 1.37 2.69 -2.77
CA ASP A 69 1.81 3.84 -3.57
C ASP A 69 2.38 3.35 -4.90
N VAL A 70 3.19 2.29 -4.88
CA VAL A 70 3.73 1.66 -6.10
C VAL A 70 2.62 1.12 -7.00
N TYR A 71 1.58 0.54 -6.42
CA TYR A 71 0.43 0.07 -7.17
C TYR A 71 -0.35 1.23 -7.81
N SER A 72 -0.55 2.33 -7.08
CA SER A 72 -1.25 3.51 -7.56
C SER A 72 -0.47 4.17 -8.71
N ASP A 73 0.84 4.35 -8.54
CA ASP A 73 1.74 4.85 -9.59
C ASP A 73 1.68 4.00 -10.86
N TRP A 74 1.59 2.67 -10.73
CA TRP A 74 1.47 1.77 -11.87
C TRP A 74 0.15 1.96 -12.62
N VAL A 75 -0.97 2.08 -11.89
CA VAL A 75 -2.29 2.33 -12.49
C VAL A 75 -2.28 3.68 -13.21
N ASP A 76 -1.79 4.73 -12.57
CA ASP A 76 -1.70 6.08 -13.17
C ASP A 76 -0.81 6.09 -14.42
N ALA A 77 0.30 5.35 -14.41
CA ALA A 77 1.17 5.20 -15.58
C ALA A 77 0.49 4.46 -16.72
N CYS A 78 -0.30 3.42 -16.43
CA CYS A 78 -1.10 2.69 -17.43
C CYS A 78 -2.17 3.60 -18.04
N GLU A 79 -2.88 4.37 -17.22
CA GLU A 79 -3.90 5.32 -17.70
C GLU A 79 -3.29 6.42 -18.56
N GLN A 80 -2.14 6.97 -18.16
CA GLN A 80 -1.40 7.97 -18.94
C GLN A 80 -0.93 7.42 -20.29
N ALA A 81 -0.42 6.19 -20.34
CA ALA A 81 0.01 5.56 -21.59
C ALA A 81 -1.16 5.28 -22.55
N ASN A 82 -2.36 5.02 -22.03
CA ASN A 82 -3.55 4.75 -22.84
C ASN A 82 -4.27 6.01 -23.32
N ASN A 83 -4.10 7.14 -22.62
CA ASN A 83 -4.71 8.43 -22.97
C ASN A 83 -3.76 9.37 -23.75
N ALA A 84 -2.55 8.93 -24.06
CA ALA A 84 -1.58 9.63 -24.91
C ALA A 84 -1.74 9.23 -26.38
#